data_AF-A0A9P5PQG9-F1
#
_entry.id   AF-A0A9P5PQG9-F1
#
_cell.length_a   1.000
_cell.length_b   1.000
_cell.length_c   1.000
_cell.angle_alpha   90.00
_cell.angle_beta   90.00
_cell.angle_gamma   90.00
#
_symmetry.space_group_name_H-M   'P 1'
#
loop_
_entity.id
_entity.type
_entity.pdbx_description
1 polymer ?
#
loop_
_entity_poly.entity_id
_entity_poly.type
_entity_poly.pdbx_seq_one_letter_code
_entity_poly.pdbx_strand_id
1 'polypeptide(L)' 'SENEAHNRLRQVLNQRIQRDKILTYVPKWQKKALPKKLVLQTWNEVIERSHDLQVDWTGEPEVLVGI' A
#
# COMPACT_ATOMS: atom_id res chain seq x y z
N SER A 1 17.25 5.98 17.78
CA SER A 1 17.39 7.36 17.25
C SER A 1 16.18 7.70 16.38
N GLU A 2 15.98 8.96 15.99
CA GLU A 2 14.90 9.37 15.08
C GLU A 2 14.89 8.55 13.78
N ASN A 3 16.08 8.24 13.23
CA ASN A 3 16.25 7.37 12.07
C ASN A 3 15.76 5.93 12.30
N GLU A 4 15.94 5.36 13.48
CA GLU A 4 15.48 4.01 13.80
C GLU A 4 13.95 3.95 13.91
N ALA A 5 13.35 4.98 14.52
CA ALA A 5 11.90 5.11 14.59
C ALA A 5 11.29 5.30 13.20
N HIS A 6 11.91 6.15 12.36
CA HIS A 6 11.52 6.36 10.97
C HIS A 6 11.62 5.06 10.15
N ASN A 7 12.74 4.32 10.25
CA ASN A 7 12.93 3.07 9.52
C ASN A 7 11.94 1.99 9.95
N ARG A 8 11.61 1.89 11.25
CA ARG A 8 10.57 0.97 11.74
C ARG A 8 9.20 1.35 11.23
N LEU A 9 8.86 2.64 11.25
CA LEU A 9 7.59 3.12 10.70
C LEU A 9 7.48 2.79 9.21
N ARG A 10 8.53 3.08 8.42
CA ARG A 10 8.59 2.73 7.00
C ARG A 10 8.41 1.23 6.78
N GLN A 11 9.07 0.39 7.57
CA GLN A 11 8.94 -1.07 7.47
C GLN A 11 7.50 -1.53 7.75
N VAL A 12 6.86 -1.00 8.79
CA VAL A 12 5.47 -1.34 9.15
C VAL A 12 4.49 -0.92 8.06
N LEU A 13 4.63 0.30 7.54
CA LEU A 13 3.79 0.80 6.44
C LEU A 13 3.95 -0.07 5.19
N ASN A 14 5.18 -0.43 4.83
CA ASN A 14 5.45 -1.31 3.69
C ASN A 14 4.81 -2.69 3.86
N GLN A 15 4.92 -3.28 5.05
CA GLN A 15 4.27 -4.56 5.34
C GLN A 15 2.75 -4.47 5.20
N ARG A 16 2.15 -3.36 5.63
CA ARG A 16 0.71 -3.16 5.51
C ARG A 16 0.28 -3.00 4.06
N ILE A 17 0.98 -2.16 3.29
CA ILE A 17 0.76 -1.97 1.86
C ILE A 17 0.85 -3.31 1.12
N GLN A 18 1.87 -4.12 1.40
CA GLN A 18 2.01 -5.46 0.80
C GLN A 18 0.82 -6.37 1.12
N ARG A 19 0.39 -6.37 2.39
CA ARG A 19 -0.77 -7.17 2.81
C ARG A 19 -2.03 -6.73 2.08
N ASP A 20 -2.28 -5.44 1.98
CA ASP A 20 -3.45 -4.90 1.30
C ASP A 20 -3.43 -5.22 -0.20
N LYS A 21 -2.27 -5.12 -0.87
CA LYS A 21 -2.08 -5.57 -2.26
C LYS A 21 -2.48 -7.03 -2.43
N ILE A 22 -1.97 -7.93 -1.57
CA ILE A 22 -2.31 -9.36 -1.61
C ILE A 22 -3.81 -9.57 -1.43
N LEU A 23 -4.47 -8.81 -0.54
CA LEU A 23 -5.90 -8.93 -0.27
C LEU A 23 -6.75 -8.36 -1.42
N THR A 24 -6.25 -7.41 -2.20
CA THR A 24 -6.93 -6.91 -3.40
C THR A 24 -6.78 -7.82 -4.63
N TYR A 25 -5.95 -8.85 -4.57
CA TYR A 25 -5.65 -9.72 -5.72
C TYR A 25 -6.83 -10.65 -6.06
N VAL A 26 -7.65 -10.20 -7.01
CA VAL A 26 -8.88 -10.87 -7.47
C VAL A 26 -8.67 -12.31 -7.95
N PRO A 27 -7.62 -12.67 -8.72
CA PRO A 27 -7.45 -14.06 -9.16
C PRO A 27 -7.31 -15.07 -8.00
N LYS A 28 -6.73 -14.65 -6.86
CA LYS A 28 -6.56 -15.52 -5.68
C LYS A 28 -7.77 -15.53 -4.77
N TRP A 29 -8.40 -14.38 -4.54
CA TRP A 29 -9.45 -14.23 -3.52
C TRP A 29 -10.87 -14.13 -4.10
N GLN A 30 -11.01 -13.98 -5.42
CA GLN A 30 -12.28 -13.86 -6.14
C GLN A 30 -13.21 -12.83 -5.46
N LYS A 31 -14.44 -13.21 -5.10
CA LYS A 31 -15.41 -12.35 -4.42
C LYS A 31 -15.01 -11.94 -3.00
N LYS A 32 -13.97 -12.57 -2.43
CA LYS A 32 -13.41 -12.21 -1.11
C LYS A 32 -12.25 -11.22 -1.22
N ALA A 33 -11.85 -10.84 -2.43
CA ALA A 33 -10.84 -9.81 -2.62
C ALA A 33 -11.35 -8.47 -2.06
N LEU A 34 -10.46 -7.72 -1.41
CA LEU A 34 -10.77 -6.36 -1.01
C LEU A 34 -10.96 -5.49 -2.25
N PRO A 35 -11.94 -4.58 -2.25
CA PRO A 35 -12.08 -3.60 -3.32
C PRO A 35 -10.83 -2.72 -3.36
N LYS A 36 -10.16 -2.64 -4.51
CA LYS A 36 -9.01 -1.74 -4.72
C LYS A 36 -9.33 -0.31 -4.31
N LYS A 37 -10.53 0.18 -4.66
CA LYS A 37 -11.02 1.51 -4.26
C LYS A 37 -10.98 1.75 -2.76
N LEU A 38 -11.32 0.75 -1.94
CA LEU A 38 -11.30 0.86 -0.49
C LEU A 38 -9.86 1.03 0.03
N VAL A 39 -8.93 0.25 -0.51
CA VAL A 39 -7.50 0.35 -0.18
C VAL A 39 -6.95 1.72 -0.62
N LEU A 40 -7.22 2.15 -1.85
CA LEU A 40 -6.80 3.45 -2.36
C LEU A 40 -7.34 4.61 -1.50
N GLN A 41 -8.61 4.58 -1.10
CA GLN A 41 -9.20 5.59 -0.21
C GLN A 41 -8.51 5.64 1.15
N THR A 42 -8.27 4.47 1.76
CA THR A 42 -7.61 4.36 3.07
C THR A 42 -6.22 5.02 3.06
N TRP A 43 -5.46 4.78 1.99
CA TRP A 43 -4.07 5.25 1.89
C TRP A 43 -3.95 6.68 1.36
N ASN A 44 -4.92 7.19 0.60
CA ASN A 44 -4.90 8.57 0.13
C ASN A 44 -4.94 9.60 1.27
N GLU A 45 -5.57 9.25 2.40
CA GLU A 45 -5.62 10.11 3.60
C GLU A 45 -4.32 10.02 4.44
N VAL A 46 -3.53 8.96 4.24
CA VAL A 46 -2.31 8.66 5.02
C VAL A 46 -1.05 9.09 4.29
N ILE A 47 -1.05 9.07 2.96
CA ILE A 47 0.10 9.38 2.12
C ILE A 47 0.02 10.84 1.68
N GLU A 48 0.86 11.70 2.27
CA GLU A 48 0.96 13.15 1.96
C GLU A 48 1.23 13.45 0.47
N ARG A 49 1.82 12.49 -0.26
CA ARG A 49 2.10 12.59 -1.71
C ARG A 49 1.46 11.48 -2.52
N SER A 50 0.19 11.17 -2.22
CA SER A 50 -0.58 10.18 -2.99
C SER A 50 -0.66 10.50 -4.49
N HIS A 51 -0.48 11.76 -4.89
CA HIS A 51 -0.41 12.21 -6.29
C HIS A 51 0.86 11.77 -7.04
N ASP A 52 1.95 11.47 -6.33
CA ASP A 52 3.18 10.91 -6.93
C ASP A 52 3.05 9.40 -7.19
N LEU A 53 1.99 8.78 -6.66
CA LEU A 53 1.68 7.36 -6.90
C LEU A 53 0.80 7.22 -8.13
N GLN A 54 0.97 6.12 -8.85
CA GLN A 54 0.01 5.76 -9.89
C GLN A 54 -1.40 5.58 -9.31
N VAL A 55 -2.41 5.95 -10.09
CA VAL A 55 -3.83 5.92 -9.70
C VAL A 55 -4.29 4.55 -9.18
N ASP A 56 -3.69 3.45 -9.67
CA ASP A 56 -3.90 2.09 -9.16
C ASP A 56 -2.59 1.39 -8.78
N TRP A 57 -1.84 1.99 -7.86
CA TRP A 57 -0.60 1.41 -7.32
C TRP A 57 -0.79 0.01 -6.69
N THR A 58 -2.03 -0.40 -6.37
CA THR A 58 -2.32 -1.72 -5.80
C THR A 58 -2.11 -2.85 -6.81
N GLY A 59 -2.12 -2.54 -8.12
CA GLY A 59 -1.90 -3.50 -9.20
C GLY A 59 -0.45 -3.74 -9.58
N GLU A 60 0.47 -2.88 -9.16
CA GLU A 60 1.88 -2.96 -9.56
C GLU A 60 2.60 -4.11 -8.85
N PRO A 61 3.52 -4.84 -9.49
CA PRO A 61 4.26 -5.93 -8.87
C PRO A 61 5.32 -5.42 -7.87
N GLU A 62 5.85 -4.22 -8.05
CA GLU A 62 6.92 -3.67 -7.21
C GLU A 62 6.39 -2.65 -6.19
N VAL A 63 7.06 -2.59 -5.04
CA VAL A 63 6.63 -1.80 -3.88
C VAL A 63 7.02 -0.34 -4.09
N LEU A 64 6.04 0.56 -4.17
CA LEU A 64 6.26 2.01 -4.14
C LEU A 64 6.78 2.43 -2.76
N VAL A 65 8.09 2.35 -2.57
CA VAL A 65 8.89 3.05 -1.55
C VAL A 65 10.34 3.06 -2.02
N GLY A 66 10.62 3.80 -3.09
CA GLY A 66 11.89 4.50 -3.22
C GLY A 66 11.87 5.63 -2.18
N ILE A 67 12.55 5.44 -1.05
CA ILE A 67 13.82 6.08 -0.66
C ILE A 67 13.65 7.58 -0.55
#